data_AF-A0A352PMY0-F1
#
_entry.id   AF-A0A352PMY0-F1
#
_cell.length_a   1.000
_cell.length_b   1.000
_cell.length_c   1.000
_cell.angle_alpha   90.00
_cell.angle_beta   90.00
_cell.angle_gamma   90.00
#
_symmetry.space_group_name_H-M   'P 1'
#
loop_
_entity.id
_entity.type
_entity.pdbx_description
1 polymer ?
#
loop_
_entity_poly.entity_id
_entity_poly.type
_entity_poly.pdbx_seq_one_letter_code
_entity_poly.pdbx_strand_id
1 'polypeptide(L)'
;MKTTKIAYTALFTALAVLLHYIEGLIPVPIPIPGFKLGLANIVGVFALYYLGVQYYVVSNICRVLIVALISTGFGTAFFLSCGGALLSTIMSIVLYKLLKCSVYGTSTVSACFHVLGQILVYILITTTPYMLSYFPILAVLSMVSGFLLAILADILLKSVPSLKQRRGYKKQRDKA
;
A
#
# COMPACT_ATOMS: atom_id res chain seq x y z
N MET A 1 -8.06 -20.60 -13.58
CA MET A 1 -7.21 -19.39 -13.73
C MET A 1 -7.67 -18.21 -12.89
N LYS A 2 -8.98 -17.97 -12.70
CA LYS A 2 -9.50 -16.91 -11.81
C LYS A 2 -9.25 -17.23 -10.31
N THR A 3 -9.48 -18.47 -9.89
CA THR A 3 -9.35 -18.92 -8.49
C THR A 3 -7.96 -18.72 -7.90
N THR A 4 -6.89 -19.07 -8.61
CA THR A 4 -5.51 -18.91 -8.11
C THR A 4 -5.16 -17.44 -7.87
N LYS A 5 -5.56 -16.53 -8.77
CA LYS A 5 -5.32 -15.09 -8.59
C LYS A 5 -6.13 -14.53 -7.41
N ILE A 6 -7.36 -15.00 -7.22
CA ILE A 6 -8.18 -14.64 -6.05
C ILE A 6 -7.48 -15.10 -4.76
N ALA A 7 -6.97 -16.35 -4.71
CA ALA A 7 -6.24 -16.87 -3.56
C ALA A 7 -4.99 -16.03 -3.24
N TYR A 8 -4.19 -15.65 -4.24
CA TYR A 8 -3.06 -14.75 -4.04
C TYR A 8 -3.48 -13.35 -3.56
N THR A 9 -4.59 -12.84 -4.06
CA THR A 9 -5.12 -11.53 -3.62
C THR A 9 -5.56 -11.58 -2.17
N ALA A 10 -6.23 -12.66 -1.75
CA ALA A 10 -6.59 -12.88 -0.35
C ALA A 10 -5.34 -13.00 0.53
N LEU A 11 -4.32 -13.75 0.08
CA LEU A 11 -3.04 -13.89 0.77
C LEU A 11 -2.33 -12.54 0.95
N PHE A 12 -2.19 -11.75 -0.12
CA PHE A 12 -1.56 -10.43 -0.04
C PHE A 12 -2.38 -9.46 0.80
N THR A 13 -3.71 -9.53 0.74
CA THR A 13 -4.56 -8.72 1.60
C THR A 13 -4.37 -9.07 3.08
N ALA A 14 -4.34 -10.36 3.42
CA ALA A 14 -4.06 -10.83 4.78
C ALA A 14 -2.67 -10.39 5.25
N LEU A 15 -1.65 -10.49 4.39
CA LEU A 15 -0.30 -10.01 4.69
C LEU A 15 -0.27 -8.49 4.90
N ALA A 16 -0.98 -7.73 4.08
CA ALA A 16 -1.05 -6.28 4.22
C ALA A 16 -1.74 -5.85 5.52
N VAL A 17 -2.79 -6.57 5.94
CA VAL A 17 -3.46 -6.36 7.24
C VAL A 17 -2.52 -6.71 8.39
N LEU A 18 -1.82 -7.85 8.32
CA LEU A 18 -0.86 -8.27 9.33
C LEU A 18 0.27 -7.25 9.50
N LEU A 19 0.87 -6.80 8.39
CA LEU A 19 1.93 -5.78 8.43
C LEU A 19 1.41 -4.44 8.95
N HIS A 20 0.16 -4.08 8.65
CA HIS A 20 -0.45 -2.88 9.24
C HIS A 20 -0.60 -2.99 10.76
N TYR A 21 -0.97 -4.18 11.25
CA TYR A 21 -1.11 -4.43 12.67
C TYR A 21 0.27 -4.40 13.36
N ILE A 22 1.28 -5.08 12.80
CA ILE A 22 2.66 -5.07 13.30
C ILE A 22 3.22 -3.64 13.33
N GLU A 23 2.98 -2.86 12.28
CA GLU A 23 3.38 -1.45 12.24
C GLU A 23 2.78 -0.63 13.40
N GLY A 24 1.55 -0.93 13.81
CA GLY A 24 0.93 -0.31 14.98
C GLY A 24 1.56 -0.71 16.31
N LEU A 25 2.27 -1.84 16.36
CA LEU A 25 2.98 -2.32 17.55
C LEU A 25 4.40 -1.77 17.66
N ILE A 26 5.00 -1.32 16.56
CA ILE A 26 6.35 -0.76 16.55
C ILE A 26 6.26 0.67 17.09
N PRO A 27 6.82 0.96 18.28
CA PRO A 27 6.89 2.33 18.77
C PRO A 27 7.83 3.10 17.85
N VAL A 28 7.26 3.98 17.02
CA VAL A 28 8.05 4.82 16.12
C VAL A 28 8.82 5.83 16.99
N PRO A 29 10.16 5.95 16.85
CA PRO A 29 10.98 6.82 17.72
C PRO A 29 10.57 8.30 17.66
N ILE A 30 9.86 8.70 16.61
CA ILE A 30 9.29 10.03 16.43
C ILE A 30 7.77 9.87 16.35
N PRO A 31 7.02 10.12 17.44
CA PRO A 31 5.57 10.04 17.43
C PRO A 31 5.01 11.29 16.74
N ILE A 32 5.16 11.39 15.42
CA ILE A 32 4.46 12.39 14.62
C ILE A 32 3.03 11.90 14.46
N PRO A 33 2.02 12.60 15.01
CA PRO A 33 0.63 12.18 14.90
C PRO A 33 0.25 12.04 13.42
N GLY A 34 -0.14 10.83 13.02
CA GLY A 34 -0.54 10.52 11.64
C GLY A 34 0.56 10.01 10.72
N PHE A 35 1.83 9.99 11.14
CA PHE A 35 2.88 9.34 10.35
C PHE A 35 2.95 7.84 10.65
N LYS A 36 3.00 7.03 9.59
CA LYS A 36 3.25 5.58 9.65
C LYS A 36 4.36 5.24 8.65
N LEU A 37 5.13 4.19 8.94
CA LEU A 37 6.21 3.72 8.05
C LEU A 37 5.67 3.36 6.65
N GLY A 38 4.43 2.90 6.56
CA GLY A 38 3.83 2.40 5.33
C GLY A 38 4.19 0.95 5.04
N LEU A 39 4.52 0.13 6.05
CA LEU A 39 4.84 -1.30 5.85
C LEU A 39 3.74 -2.03 5.08
N ALA A 40 2.47 -1.72 5.36
CA ALA A 40 1.35 -2.31 4.62
C ALA A 40 1.32 -1.92 3.13
N ASN A 41 1.87 -0.76 2.76
CA ASN A 41 1.89 -0.29 1.37
C ASN A 41 2.83 -1.10 0.48
N ILE A 42 3.86 -1.76 1.04
CA ILE A 42 4.76 -2.61 0.26
C ILE A 42 4.01 -3.73 -0.45
N VAL A 43 3.04 -4.34 0.24
CA VAL A 43 2.25 -5.45 -0.29
C VAL A 43 1.31 -4.95 -1.38
N GLY A 44 0.78 -3.73 -1.22
CA GLY A 44 0.00 -3.06 -2.26
C GLY A 44 0.82 -2.84 -3.53
N VAL A 45 1.98 -2.19 -3.42
CA VAL A 45 2.86 -1.93 -4.58
C VAL A 45 3.34 -3.23 -5.21
N PHE A 46 3.72 -4.23 -4.40
CA PHE A 46 4.05 -5.56 -4.89
C PHE A 46 2.88 -6.19 -5.68
N ALA A 47 1.65 -6.16 -5.13
CA ALA A 47 0.46 -6.68 -5.80
C ALA A 47 0.14 -5.94 -7.11
N LEU A 48 0.39 -4.63 -7.16
CA LEU A 48 0.21 -3.81 -8.35
C LEU A 48 1.10 -4.30 -9.51
N TYR A 49 2.38 -4.54 -9.25
CA TYR A 49 3.33 -5.00 -10.27
C TYR A 49 3.27 -6.51 -10.54
N TYR A 50 2.89 -7.33 -9.55
CA TYR A 50 2.86 -8.79 -9.67
C TYR A 50 1.52 -9.33 -10.22
N LEU A 51 0.38 -8.81 -9.77
CA LEU A 51 -0.95 -9.27 -10.16
C LEU A 51 -1.67 -8.29 -11.10
N GLY A 52 -1.41 -7.00 -10.95
CA GLY A 52 -2.01 -5.92 -11.74
C GLY A 52 -2.96 -5.03 -10.93
N VAL A 53 -3.43 -3.97 -11.59
CA VAL A 53 -4.22 -2.87 -11.00
C VAL A 53 -5.49 -3.34 -10.28
N GLN A 54 -6.25 -4.27 -10.87
CA GLN A 54 -7.51 -4.73 -10.29
C GLN A 54 -7.32 -5.34 -8.90
N TYR A 55 -6.27 -6.15 -8.72
CA TYR A 55 -5.98 -6.84 -7.46
C TYR A 55 -5.38 -5.90 -6.42
N TYR A 56 -4.60 -4.91 -6.85
CA TYR A 56 -4.11 -3.83 -5.99
C TYR A 56 -5.27 -3.04 -5.36
N VAL A 57 -6.24 -2.61 -6.18
CA VAL A 57 -7.41 -1.85 -5.70
C VAL A 57 -8.24 -2.68 -4.72
N VAL A 58 -8.56 -3.93 -5.09
CA VAL A 58 -9.33 -4.83 -4.21
C VAL A 58 -8.60 -5.05 -2.89
N SER A 59 -7.28 -5.31 -2.93
CA SER A 59 -6.50 -5.55 -1.73
C SER A 59 -6.46 -4.33 -0.80
N ASN A 60 -6.32 -3.12 -1.34
CA ASN A 60 -6.36 -1.89 -0.56
C ASN A 60 -7.72 -1.63 0.09
N ILE A 61 -8.81 -1.81 -0.65
CA ILE A 61 -10.17 -1.63 -0.12
C ILE A 61 -10.43 -2.63 1.01
N CYS A 62 -10.18 -3.93 0.75
CA CYS A 62 -10.35 -4.96 1.75
C CYS A 62 -9.47 -4.72 2.98
N ARG A 63 -8.22 -4.28 2.80
CA ARG A 63 -7.32 -3.92 3.90
C ARG A 63 -7.92 -2.83 4.78
N VAL A 64 -8.38 -1.72 4.20
CA VAL A 64 -8.95 -0.61 4.97
C VAL A 64 -10.18 -1.05 5.75
N LEU A 65 -11.06 -1.84 5.14
CA LEU A 65 -12.25 -2.38 5.80
C LEU A 65 -11.89 -3.34 6.95
N ILE A 66 -10.99 -4.30 6.72
CA ILE A 66 -10.59 -5.28 7.74
C ILE A 66 -9.87 -4.59 8.89
N VAL A 67 -8.97 -3.66 8.61
CA VAL A 67 -8.27 -2.89 9.66
C VAL A 67 -9.26 -2.07 10.48
N ALA A 68 -10.29 -1.48 9.86
CA ALA A 68 -11.33 -0.77 10.58
C ALA A 68 -12.09 -1.69 11.56
N LEU A 69 -12.44 -2.89 11.12
CA LEU A 69 -13.13 -3.89 11.93
C LEU A 69 -12.28 -4.39 13.11
N ILE A 70 -10.97 -4.57 12.92
CA ILE A 70 -10.06 -5.08 13.96
C ILE A 70 -9.66 -3.99 14.96
N SER A 71 -9.52 -2.75 14.52
CA SER A 71 -8.98 -1.66 15.33
C SER A 71 -10.05 -1.04 16.24
N THR A 72 -10.71 0.02 15.80
CA THR A 72 -11.64 0.82 16.62
C THR A 72 -13.00 1.01 15.96
N GLY A 73 -13.28 0.29 14.87
CA GLY A 73 -14.47 0.47 14.04
C GLY A 73 -14.37 1.66 13.07
N PHE A 74 -15.53 2.15 12.63
CA PHE A 74 -15.68 3.20 11.61
C PHE A 74 -15.53 4.64 12.18
N GLY A 75 -14.48 4.88 12.96
CA GLY A 75 -14.17 6.19 13.55
C GLY A 75 -13.26 7.07 12.68
N THR A 76 -12.67 8.11 13.28
CA THR A 76 -11.74 9.04 12.61
C THR A 76 -10.59 8.31 11.90
N ALA A 77 -9.98 7.33 12.56
CA ALA A 77 -8.90 6.52 11.98
C ALA A 77 -9.29 5.81 10.67
N PHE A 78 -10.55 5.37 10.55
CA PHE A 78 -11.07 4.78 9.32
C PHE A 78 -11.13 5.82 8.20
N PHE A 79 -11.69 7.00 8.47
CA PHE A 79 -11.78 8.07 7.47
C PHE A 79 -10.40 8.53 7.00
N LEU A 80 -9.43 8.70 7.91
CA LEU A 80 -8.05 9.01 7.54
C LEU A 80 -7.47 7.92 6.62
N SER A 81 -7.64 6.65 6.98
CA SER A 81 -7.16 5.51 6.18
C SER A 81 -7.83 5.47 4.79
N CYS A 82 -9.12 5.76 4.71
CA CYS A 82 -9.87 5.89 3.46
C CYS A 82 -9.32 7.02 2.58
N GLY A 83 -9.16 8.23 3.13
CA GLY A 83 -8.65 9.38 2.38
C GLY A 83 -7.25 9.14 1.84
N GLY A 84 -6.35 8.63 2.69
CA GLY A 84 -5.00 8.26 2.27
C GLY A 84 -5.00 7.15 1.23
N ALA A 85 -5.77 6.08 1.44
CA ALA A 85 -5.82 4.95 0.50
C ALA A 85 -6.41 5.35 -0.85
N LEU A 86 -7.45 6.17 -0.89
CA LEU A 86 -8.04 6.69 -2.12
C LEU A 86 -7.02 7.49 -2.94
N LEU A 87 -6.40 8.51 -2.32
CA LEU A 87 -5.50 9.40 -3.03
C LEU A 87 -4.22 8.68 -3.50
N SER A 88 -3.66 7.82 -2.64
CA SER A 88 -2.53 6.94 -2.97
C SER A 88 -2.85 5.96 -4.11
N THR A 89 -4.04 5.36 -4.10
CA THR A 89 -4.47 4.40 -5.14
C THR A 89 -4.62 5.09 -6.48
N ILE A 90 -5.25 6.27 -6.52
CA ILE A 90 -5.41 7.05 -7.75
C ILE A 90 -4.04 7.40 -8.33
N MET A 91 -3.14 7.94 -7.51
CA MET A 91 -1.79 8.32 -7.98
C MET A 91 -0.98 7.11 -8.43
N SER A 92 -1.05 5.98 -7.71
CA SER A 92 -0.39 4.74 -8.12
C SER A 92 -0.87 4.26 -9.48
N ILE A 93 -2.18 4.35 -9.77
CA ILE A 93 -2.75 3.96 -11.06
C ILE A 93 -2.31 4.90 -12.17
N VAL A 94 -2.30 6.21 -11.92
CA VAL A 94 -1.84 7.23 -12.89
C VAL A 94 -0.37 6.99 -13.23
N LEU A 95 0.49 6.84 -12.23
CA LEU A 95 1.92 6.60 -12.46
C LEU A 95 2.18 5.27 -13.18
N TYR A 96 1.46 4.22 -12.81
CA TYR A 96 1.63 2.90 -13.40
C TYR A 96 1.14 2.84 -14.86
N LYS A 97 -0.05 3.39 -15.16
CA LYS A 97 -0.65 3.29 -16.49
C LYS A 97 -0.17 4.35 -17.46
N LEU A 98 -0.08 5.61 -17.01
CA LEU A 98 0.16 6.75 -17.89
C LEU A 98 1.65 7.02 -18.06
N LEU A 99 2.39 7.04 -16.94
CA LEU A 99 3.81 7.39 -16.92
C LEU A 99 4.73 6.18 -16.97
N LYS A 100 4.18 4.96 -16.84
CA LYS A 100 4.93 3.69 -16.79
C LYS A 100 6.12 3.74 -15.82
N CYS A 101 5.92 4.40 -14.67
CA CYS A 101 6.98 4.60 -13.69
C CYS A 101 7.50 3.27 -13.13
N SER A 102 8.76 3.27 -12.71
CA SER A 102 9.36 2.16 -11.98
C SER A 102 8.69 1.96 -10.60
N VAL A 103 8.92 0.80 -10.00
CA VAL A 103 8.45 0.47 -8.63
C VAL A 103 8.87 1.56 -7.64
N TYR A 104 10.08 2.12 -7.80
CA TYR A 104 10.61 3.22 -6.99
C TYR A 104 9.76 4.49 -7.07
N GLY A 105 9.46 4.96 -8.29
CA GLY A 105 8.67 6.18 -8.46
C GLY A 105 7.25 6.01 -7.96
N THR A 106 6.62 4.88 -8.29
CA THR A 106 5.23 4.59 -7.91
C THR A 106 5.08 4.47 -6.39
N SER A 107 5.99 3.77 -5.70
CA SER A 107 5.95 3.66 -4.23
C SER A 107 6.17 5.00 -3.53
N THR A 108 7.19 5.77 -3.97
CA THR A 108 7.57 7.04 -3.36
C THR A 108 6.46 8.08 -3.46
N VAL A 109 5.91 8.26 -4.66
CA VAL A 109 4.81 9.22 -4.89
C VAL A 109 3.54 8.75 -4.20
N SER A 110 3.22 7.45 -4.28
CA SER A 110 2.08 6.87 -3.57
C SER A 110 2.14 7.12 -2.06
N ALA A 111 3.31 6.97 -1.43
CA ALA A 111 3.49 7.22 0.00
C ALA A 111 3.23 8.69 0.36
N CYS A 112 3.76 9.62 -0.42
CA CYS A 112 3.54 11.06 -0.23
C CYS A 112 2.04 11.42 -0.32
N PHE A 113 1.35 10.94 -1.37
CA PHE A 113 -0.08 11.19 -1.55
C PHE A 113 -0.96 10.43 -0.54
N HIS A 114 -0.49 9.32 0.02
CA HIS A 114 -1.19 8.65 1.12
C HIS A 114 -1.28 9.55 2.35
N VAL A 115 -0.16 10.16 2.74
CA VAL A 115 -0.11 11.06 3.89
C VAL A 115 -0.82 12.38 3.61
N LEU A 116 -0.73 12.89 2.37
CA LEU A 116 -1.54 14.04 1.95
C LEU A 116 -3.03 13.78 2.11
N GLY A 117 -3.52 12.61 1.67
CA GLY A 117 -4.94 12.24 1.81
C GLY A 117 -5.38 12.12 3.27
N GLN A 118 -4.52 11.61 4.15
CA GLN A 118 -4.78 11.56 5.59
C GLN A 118 -4.90 12.97 6.20
N ILE A 119 -3.97 13.87 5.86
CA ILE A 119 -3.98 15.26 6.34
C ILE A 119 -5.24 15.98 5.85
N LEU A 120 -5.60 15.83 4.57
CA LEU A 120 -6.81 16.47 4.02
C LEU A 120 -8.06 16.01 4.76
N VAL A 121 -8.23 14.71 5.00
CA VAL A 121 -9.38 14.20 5.77
C VAL A 121 -9.33 14.65 7.22
N TYR A 122 -8.15 14.69 7.84
CA TYR A 122 -8.01 15.21 9.20
C TYR A 122 -8.48 16.66 9.28
N ILE A 123 -8.00 17.54 8.39
CA ILE A 123 -8.41 18.95 8.32
C ILE A 123 -9.93 19.07 8.13
N LEU A 124 -10.54 18.21 7.31
CA LEU A 124 -12.00 18.20 7.12
C LEU A 124 -12.78 17.83 8.39
N ILE A 125 -12.24 16.92 9.21
CA ILE A 125 -12.90 16.45 10.44
C ILE A 125 -12.68 17.45 11.58
N THR A 126 -11.45 17.95 11.75
CA THR A 126 -11.07 18.79 12.90
C THR A 126 -11.15 20.28 12.64
N THR A 127 -11.45 20.69 11.40
CA THR A 127 -11.51 22.09 10.94
C THR A 127 -10.26 22.91 11.27
N THR A 128 -9.09 22.26 11.32
CA THR A 128 -7.79 22.89 11.66
C THR A 128 -6.85 22.97 10.44
N PRO A 129 -6.97 24.00 9.58
CA PRO A 129 -6.18 24.11 8.35
C PRO A 129 -4.68 24.23 8.60
N TYR A 130 -4.27 24.67 9.80
CA TYR A 130 -2.86 24.77 10.20
C TYR A 130 -2.11 23.43 10.10
N MET A 131 -2.79 22.30 10.14
CA MET A 131 -2.16 20.99 10.01
C MET A 131 -1.44 20.80 8.66
N LEU A 132 -1.84 21.53 7.61
CA LEU A 132 -1.17 21.48 6.31
C LEU A 132 0.29 21.96 6.38
N SER A 133 0.65 22.80 7.36
CA SER A 133 2.03 23.23 7.59
C SER A 133 2.98 22.09 7.96
N TYR A 134 2.47 20.97 8.48
CA TYR A 134 3.26 19.77 8.78
C TYR A 134 3.54 18.93 7.53
N PHE A 135 2.80 19.14 6.44
CA PHE A 135 2.89 18.33 5.23
C PHE A 135 4.31 18.31 4.63
N PRO A 136 5.08 19.41 4.51
CA PRO A 136 6.42 19.35 3.92
C PRO A 136 7.35 18.38 4.66
N ILE A 137 7.31 18.38 5.99
CA ILE A 137 8.13 17.48 6.83
C ILE A 137 7.66 16.04 6.65
N LEU A 138 6.34 15.82 6.75
CA LEU A 138 5.71 14.51 6.57
C LEU A 138 5.95 13.94 5.16
N ALA A 139 5.96 14.78 4.13
CA ALA A 139 6.19 14.40 2.75
C ALA A 139 7.61 13.88 2.56
N VAL A 140 8.62 14.56 3.10
CA VAL A 140 10.02 14.11 3.04
C VAL A 140 10.17 12.75 3.73
N LEU A 141 9.63 12.60 4.93
CA LEU A 141 9.66 11.32 5.66
C LEU A 141 8.94 10.20 4.89
N SER A 142 7.80 10.52 4.29
CA SER A 142 7.01 9.57 3.49
C SER A 142 7.73 9.15 2.22
N MET A 143 8.44 10.06 1.56
CA MET A 143 9.24 9.77 0.37
C MET A 143 10.41 8.85 0.71
N VAL A 144 11.14 9.15 1.79
CA VAL A 144 12.26 8.30 2.26
C VAL A 144 11.74 6.90 2.58
N SER A 145 10.66 6.79 3.36
CA SER A 145 10.07 5.49 3.69
C SER A 145 9.57 4.75 2.44
N GLY A 146 8.86 5.45 1.55
CA GLY A 146 8.34 4.90 0.31
C GLY A 146 9.43 4.38 -0.62
N PHE A 147 10.59 5.06 -0.67
CA PHE A 147 11.76 4.63 -1.43
C PHE A 147 12.40 3.37 -0.84
N LEU A 148 12.61 3.32 0.49
CA LEU A 148 13.14 2.14 1.18
C LEU A 148 12.23 0.92 0.98
N LEU A 149 10.92 1.11 1.07
CA LEU A 149 9.93 0.06 0.80
C LEU A 149 9.94 -0.39 -0.67
N ALA A 150 10.25 0.52 -1.60
CA ALA A 150 10.37 0.16 -3.01
C ALA A 150 11.58 -0.74 -3.28
N ILE A 151 12.72 -0.51 -2.61
CA ILE A 151 13.88 -1.40 -2.69
C ILE A 151 13.47 -2.81 -2.25
N LEU A 152 12.78 -2.92 -1.11
CA LEU A 152 12.33 -4.21 -0.60
C LEU A 152 11.32 -4.87 -1.55
N ALA A 153 10.39 -4.10 -2.13
CA ALA A 153 9.44 -4.61 -3.11
C ALA A 153 10.12 -5.12 -4.39
N ASP A 154 11.16 -4.43 -4.88
CA ASP A 154 11.94 -4.85 -6.05
C ASP A 154 12.71 -6.16 -5.80
N ILE A 155 13.32 -6.30 -4.62
CA ILE A 155 13.99 -7.55 -4.20
C ILE A 155 12.97 -8.70 -4.16
N LEU A 156 11.79 -8.48 -3.59
CA LEU A 156 10.72 -9.49 -3.55
C LEU A 156 10.23 -9.86 -4.96
N LEU A 157 10.05 -8.89 -5.86
CA LEU A 157 9.63 -9.13 -7.24
C LEU A 157 10.64 -9.97 -8.02
N LYS A 158 11.95 -9.76 -7.78
CA LYS A 158 13.02 -10.56 -8.38
C LYS A 158 13.12 -11.96 -7.80
N SER A 159 12.81 -12.11 -6.51
CA SER A 159 12.93 -13.38 -5.79
C SER A 159 11.73 -14.31 -6.02
N VAL A 160 10.54 -13.75 -6.28
CA VAL A 160 9.31 -14.52 -6.46
C VAL A 160 9.12 -14.87 -7.95
N PRO A 161 9.20 -16.16 -8.34
CA PRO A 161 9.03 -16.55 -9.74
C PRO A 161 7.62 -16.22 -10.24
N SER A 162 7.55 -15.59 -11.42
CA SER A 162 6.29 -15.12 -11.98
C SER A 162 5.25 -16.24 -12.12
N LEU A 163 3.96 -15.92 -11.90
CA LEU A 163 2.86 -16.87 -12.08
C LEU A 163 2.82 -17.46 -13.51
N LYS A 164 3.39 -16.77 -14.50
CA LYS A 164 3.52 -17.24 -15.88
C LYS A 164 4.61 -18.31 -16.02
N GLN A 165 5.71 -18.20 -15.28
CA GLN A 165 6.85 -19.12 -15.28
C GLN A 165 6.54 -20.44 -14.54
N ARG A 166 5.76 -20.39 -13.45
CA ARG A 166 5.25 -21.62 -12.78
C ARG A 166 4.34 -22.47 -13.68
N ARG A 167 3.66 -21.88 -14.68
CA ARG A 167 2.89 -22.64 -15.69
C ARG A 167 3.80 -23.41 -16.64
N GLY A 168 4.94 -22.86 -17.04
CA GLY A 168 5.90 -23.54 -17.91
C GLY A 168 6.45 -24.82 -17.25
N TYR A 169 6.81 -24.71 -15.97
CA TYR A 169 7.33 -25.82 -15.19
C TYR A 169 6.31 -26.93 -14.94
N LYS A 170 5.06 -26.59 -14.58
CA LYS A 170 4.00 -27.59 -14.37
C LYS A 170 3.61 -28.31 -15.67
N LYS A 171 3.56 -27.57 -16.79
CA LYS A 171 3.25 -28.13 -18.12
C LYS A 171 4.38 -29.00 -18.69
N GLN A 172 5.63 -28.80 -18.26
CA GLN A 172 6.76 -29.70 -18.55
C GLN A 172 6.76 -30.93 -17.66
N ARG A 173 6.42 -30.77 -16.37
CA ARG A 173 6.33 -31.89 -15.42
C ARG A 173 5.15 -32.83 -15.68
N ASP A 174 4.01 -32.32 -16.14
CA ASP A 174 2.86 -33.15 -16.55
C ASP A 174 3.06 -33.82 -17.93
N LYS A 175 4.18 -33.54 -18.61
CA LYS A 175 4.57 -34.12 -19.91
C LYS A 175 5.79 -35.05 -19.83
N ALA A 176 6.37 -35.21 -18.65
CA ALA A 176 7.49 -36.11 -18.35
C ALA A 176 6.95 -37.28 -17.52
#